data_AF-A0A1Y3AYZ5-F1
#
_entry.id   AF-A0A1Y3AYZ5-F1
#
_cell.length_a   1.000
_cell.length_b   1.000
_cell.length_c   1.000
_cell.angle_alpha   90.00
_cell.angle_beta   90.00
_cell.angle_gamma   90.00
#
_symmetry.space_group_name_H-M   'P 1'
#
loop_
_entity.id
_entity.type
_entity.pdbx_description
1 polymer ?
#
loop_
_entity_poly.entity_id
_entity_poly.type
_entity_poly.pdbx_seq_one_letter_code
_entity_poly.pdbx_strand_id
1 'polypeptide(L)'
;MALNIDNETNYDEYLKPINFIATSNDHQQGSLIFFDKYDVLYTAYSNDYRDKNLQLPFISTRKLHDKGFYYARHKGNECSRIKLKSELDYTFKFITGFSYDNFAYFLFMESYNSYGLKNELRLGRICENHHTPLLSYMEIRLKCNEFNSTSSAHLSIALIGNEYEGFKLNSSSQDAKLLIGFNNDANESIVCEFSMSQIHEHFLDGYSRCTQTGRGTLIPKLYNNTV
;
A
#
# COMPACT_ATOMS: atom_id res chain seq x y z
N MET A 1 0.72 -13.45 10.74
CA MET A 1 1.31 -12.14 11.11
C MET A 1 2.55 -11.95 10.25
N ALA A 2 2.69 -10.84 9.51
CA ALA A 2 3.84 -10.62 8.65
C ALA A 2 5.13 -10.63 9.50
N LEU A 3 6.11 -11.45 9.13
CA LEU A 3 7.33 -11.68 9.92
C LEU A 3 8.20 -10.41 10.10
N ASN A 4 7.89 -9.35 9.35
CA ASN A 4 8.75 -8.21 9.10
C ASN A 4 8.32 -6.92 9.81
N ILE A 5 7.25 -6.96 10.64
CA ILE A 5 6.76 -5.79 11.38
C ILE A 5 7.46 -5.69 12.74
N ASP A 6 8.04 -4.53 13.02
CA ASP A 6 8.61 -4.22 14.33
C ASP A 6 7.51 -3.74 15.28
N ASN A 7 7.42 -4.39 16.44
CA ASN A 7 6.45 -4.08 17.48
C ASN A 7 7.10 -3.29 18.65
N GLU A 8 8.42 -3.08 18.63
CA GLU A 8 9.11 -2.35 19.69
C GLU A 8 9.04 -0.84 19.45
N THR A 9 8.62 -0.12 20.49
CA THR A 9 8.54 1.33 20.51
C THR A 9 9.42 1.82 21.64
N ASN A 10 10.64 2.28 21.33
CA ASN A 10 11.45 2.99 22.31
C ASN A 10 10.98 4.45 22.38
N TYR A 11 10.68 4.93 23.59
CA TYR A 11 9.55 5.84 23.85
C TYR A 11 9.85 7.34 23.82
N ASP A 12 11.12 7.77 23.76
CA ASP A 12 11.46 9.15 24.18
C ASP A 12 11.78 10.18 23.08
N GLU A 13 11.86 9.83 21.79
CA GLU A 13 12.22 10.81 20.74
C GLU A 13 11.04 11.51 20.03
N TYR A 14 9.78 11.16 20.33
CA TYR A 14 8.65 11.45 19.43
C TYR A 14 7.55 12.37 19.98
N LEU A 15 7.78 13.05 21.11
CA LEU A 15 6.87 14.10 21.61
C LEU A 15 6.97 15.43 20.86
N LYS A 16 7.86 15.55 19.88
CA LYS A 16 7.86 16.67 18.93
C LYS A 16 7.05 16.26 17.70
N PRO A 17 6.17 17.14 17.17
CA PRO A 17 5.48 16.84 15.92
C PRO A 17 6.53 16.48 14.87
N ILE A 18 6.47 15.24 14.37
CA ILE A 18 7.31 14.80 13.26
C ILE A 18 6.75 15.48 12.01
N ASN A 19 7.09 16.76 11.85
CA ASN A 19 6.72 17.59 10.70
C ASN A 19 7.51 17.20 9.44
N PHE A 20 8.47 16.28 9.57
CA PHE A 20 9.17 15.72 8.44
C PHE A 20 8.31 14.61 7.84
N ILE A 21 7.75 14.93 6.69
CA ILE A 21 6.94 14.02 5.89
C ILE A 21 7.90 13.23 5.00
N ALA A 22 8.85 13.83 4.29
CA ALA A 22 9.91 13.08 3.59
C ALA A 22 11.18 13.94 3.41
N THR A 23 12.30 13.29 3.11
CA THR A 23 13.53 13.96 2.62
C THR A 23 13.73 13.57 1.16
N SER A 24 13.73 14.55 0.25
CA SER A 24 14.11 14.32 -1.15
C SER A 24 15.62 14.51 -1.30
N ASN A 25 16.36 13.41 -1.33
CA ASN A 25 17.70 13.42 -1.91
C ASN A 25 17.62 12.68 -3.25
N ASP A 26 18.57 12.95 -4.16
CA ASP A 26 18.57 12.64 -5.61
C ASP A 26 18.42 11.14 -6.02
N HIS A 27 18.07 10.27 -5.08
CA HIS A 27 17.76 8.85 -5.27
C HIS A 27 16.33 8.53 -4.82
N GLN A 28 15.36 9.30 -5.36
CA GLN A 28 13.91 9.25 -5.06
C GLN A 28 13.38 7.87 -4.64
N GLN A 29 13.19 7.70 -3.34
CA GLN A 29 12.36 6.66 -2.75
C GLN A 29 11.04 7.34 -2.34
N GLY A 30 9.99 7.08 -3.14
CA GLY A 30 8.75 7.85 -3.13
C GLY A 30 8.04 7.86 -1.78
N SER A 31 7.49 9.01 -1.43
CA SER A 31 6.51 9.17 -0.35
C SER A 31 5.11 9.20 -0.93
N LEU A 32 4.21 8.40 -0.38
CA LEU A 32 2.79 8.43 -0.68
C LEU A 32 2.06 9.21 0.41
N ILE A 33 1.21 10.14 0.00
CA ILE A 33 0.38 10.93 0.89
C ILE A 33 -1.01 11.08 0.27
N PHE A 34 -2.05 10.69 0.99
CA PHE A 34 -3.43 10.94 0.57
C PHE A 34 -4.35 11.07 1.79
N PHE A 35 -5.48 11.77 1.62
CA PHE A 35 -6.52 11.88 2.63
C PHE A 35 -7.66 10.93 2.30
N ASP A 36 -8.29 10.36 3.34
CA ASP A 36 -9.61 9.77 3.19
C ASP A 36 -10.72 10.83 3.36
N LYS A 37 -11.98 10.35 3.29
CA LYS A 37 -13.18 11.14 3.52
C LYS A 37 -13.43 11.55 4.97
N TYR A 38 -12.58 11.14 5.92
CA TYR A 38 -12.64 11.44 7.35
C TYR A 38 -11.52 12.38 7.80
N ASP A 39 -10.87 13.06 6.85
CA ASP A 39 -9.72 13.95 7.07
C ASP A 39 -8.53 13.27 7.77
N VAL A 40 -8.39 11.95 7.58
CA VAL A 40 -7.22 11.20 8.02
C VAL A 40 -6.21 11.17 6.89
N LEU A 41 -4.99 11.63 7.21
CA LEU A 41 -3.85 11.58 6.31
C LEU A 41 -3.17 10.22 6.40
N TYR A 42 -3.15 9.49 5.31
CA TYR A 42 -2.34 8.30 5.15
C TYR A 42 -1.00 8.70 4.57
N THR A 43 0.07 8.24 5.22
CA THR A 43 1.43 8.44 4.74
C THR A 43 2.12 7.09 4.60
N ALA A 44 2.82 6.88 3.51
CA ALA A 44 3.67 5.72 3.34
C ALA A 44 5.01 6.15 2.75
N TYR A 45 6.09 5.56 3.22
CA TYR A 45 7.45 5.98 2.84
C TYR A 45 8.21 4.80 2.33
N SER A 46 8.87 4.95 1.19
CA SER A 46 9.79 3.94 0.66
C SER A 46 11.01 3.83 1.56
N ASN A 47 11.69 2.67 1.59
CA ASN A 47 12.92 2.53 2.36
C ASN A 47 13.95 3.49 1.78
N ASP A 48 14.72 4.20 2.60
CA ASP A 48 15.73 5.12 2.11
C ASP A 48 17.09 5.04 2.79
N TYR A 49 17.40 3.84 3.29
CA TYR A 49 18.71 3.49 3.86
C TYR A 49 19.16 4.40 5.00
N ARG A 50 18.26 5.22 5.55
CA ARG A 50 18.50 5.98 6.78
C ARG A 50 18.87 5.04 7.91
N ASP A 51 19.62 5.57 8.88
CA ASP A 51 19.85 4.89 10.15
C ASP A 51 18.51 4.40 10.72
N LYS A 52 18.50 3.18 11.26
CA LYS A 52 17.29 2.51 11.78
C LYS A 52 16.49 3.37 12.77
N ASN A 53 17.15 4.23 13.53
CA ASN A 53 16.49 5.11 14.51
C ASN A 53 15.79 6.31 13.84
N LEU A 54 16.21 6.65 12.62
CA LEU A 54 15.67 7.74 11.81
C LEU A 54 14.70 7.24 10.72
N GLN A 55 14.44 5.93 10.66
CA GLN A 55 13.58 5.35 9.66
C GLN A 55 12.13 5.81 9.87
N LEU A 56 11.56 6.37 8.79
CA LEU A 56 10.15 6.73 8.78
C LEU A 56 9.28 5.47 8.84
N PRO A 57 8.07 5.56 9.41
CA PRO A 57 7.16 4.42 9.45
C PRO A 57 6.77 4.01 8.04
N PHE A 58 6.76 2.70 7.75
CA PHE A 58 6.36 2.17 6.45
C PHE A 58 4.99 2.67 6.00
N ILE A 59 4.00 2.59 6.90
CA ILE A 59 2.68 3.17 6.74
C ILE A 59 2.32 3.86 8.06
N SER A 60 1.74 5.04 8.02
CA SER A 60 1.15 5.67 9.20
C SER A 60 -0.14 6.41 8.87
N THR A 61 -1.02 6.52 9.86
CA THR A 61 -2.22 7.35 9.75
C THR A 61 -2.07 8.54 10.69
N ARG A 62 -2.38 9.73 10.17
CA ARG A 62 -2.17 11.01 10.83
C ARG A 62 -3.43 11.88 10.74
N LYS A 63 -3.59 12.82 11.66
CA LYS A 63 -4.62 13.85 11.62
C LYS A 63 -3.96 15.21 11.61
N LEU A 64 -4.55 16.13 10.87
CA LEU A 64 -4.16 17.53 10.92
C LEU A 64 -4.60 18.12 12.27
N HIS A 65 -3.72 18.88 12.88
CA HIS A 65 -3.96 19.67 14.08
C HIS A 65 -3.34 21.05 13.86
N ASP A 66 -3.72 22.03 14.67
CA ASP A 66 -3.20 23.41 14.64
C ASP A 66 -1.66 23.54 14.58
N LYS A 67 -0.93 22.53 15.05
CA LYS A 67 0.52 22.51 15.17
C LYS A 67 1.22 21.51 14.23
N GLY A 68 0.49 20.93 13.28
CA GLY A 68 1.01 19.99 12.29
C GLY A 68 0.28 18.65 12.27
N PHE A 69 0.97 17.62 11.77
CA PHE A 69 0.39 16.27 11.61
C PHE A 69 0.77 15.36 12.78
N TYR A 70 -0.25 14.86 13.47
CA TYR A 70 -0.10 13.95 14.61
C TYR A 70 -0.60 12.55 14.22
N TYR A 71 -0.06 11.49 14.83
CA TYR A 71 -0.64 10.15 14.62
C TYR A 71 -2.12 10.16 14.99
N ALA A 72 -2.95 9.54 14.14
CA ALA A 72 -4.41 9.53 14.34
C ALA A 72 -4.81 8.85 15.66
N ARG A 73 -3.98 7.91 16.13
CA ARG A 73 -4.01 7.36 17.49
C ARG A 73 -2.59 7.33 18.06
N HIS A 74 -2.48 7.83 19.29
CA HIS A 74 -1.27 7.76 20.10
C HIS A 74 -1.69 7.58 21.57
N LYS A 75 -1.67 6.35 22.09
CA LYS A 75 -2.10 6.03 23.47
C LYS A 75 -1.22 4.95 24.08
N GLY A 76 -0.46 5.27 25.12
CA GLY A 76 0.54 4.33 25.66
C GLY A 76 1.44 3.84 24.52
N ASN A 77 1.71 2.53 24.46
CA ASN A 77 2.50 1.81 23.44
C ASN A 77 1.85 1.73 22.04
N GLU A 78 0.63 2.23 21.87
CA GLU A 78 -0.10 2.14 20.62
C GLU A 78 0.07 3.43 19.80
N CYS A 79 0.72 3.30 18.65
CA CYS A 79 0.80 4.34 17.64
C CYS A 79 0.13 3.88 16.36
N SER A 80 -0.56 4.78 15.66
CA SER A 80 -1.03 4.56 14.28
C SER A 80 0.13 4.57 13.27
N ARG A 81 1.13 3.71 13.46
CA ARG A 81 2.20 3.44 12.49
C ARG A 81 2.59 1.95 12.40
N ILE A 82 3.04 1.54 11.23
CA ILE A 82 3.74 0.27 10.98
C ILE A 82 5.22 0.61 10.80
N LYS A 83 6.08 -0.02 11.60
CA LYS A 83 7.53 0.00 11.40
C LYS A 83 7.98 -1.36 10.89
N LEU A 84 9.03 -1.36 10.07
CA LEU A 84 9.61 -2.61 9.58
C LEU A 84 10.82 -2.96 10.42
N LYS A 85 11.09 -4.26 10.57
CA LYS A 85 12.22 -4.75 11.35
C LYS A 85 13.55 -4.41 10.66
N SER A 86 14.41 -3.67 11.35
CA SER A 86 15.71 -3.20 10.87
C SER A 86 16.65 -4.28 10.30
N GLU A 87 16.44 -5.56 10.60
CA GLU A 87 17.41 -6.63 10.33
C GLU A 87 17.27 -7.31 8.97
N LEU A 88 16.19 -7.05 8.21
CA LEU A 88 15.98 -7.77 6.94
C LEU A 88 16.43 -6.93 5.74
N ASP A 89 16.95 -7.62 4.73
CA ASP A 89 17.60 -7.06 3.55
C ASP A 89 16.56 -6.80 2.44
N TYR A 90 15.59 -5.92 2.73
CA TYR A 90 14.46 -5.61 1.85
C TYR A 90 14.40 -4.13 1.49
N THR A 91 14.03 -3.87 0.24
CA THR A 91 13.70 -2.54 -0.25
C THR A 91 12.24 -2.51 -0.67
N PHE A 92 11.55 -1.43 -0.34
CA PHE A 92 10.19 -1.18 -0.77
C PHE A 92 10.10 0.18 -1.43
N LYS A 93 9.30 0.24 -2.50
CA LYS A 93 9.03 1.46 -3.25
C LYS A 93 7.53 1.62 -3.43
N PHE A 94 6.94 2.62 -2.79
CA PHE A 94 5.54 2.97 -3.00
C PHE A 94 5.34 3.55 -4.40
N ILE A 95 4.27 3.12 -5.05
CA ILE A 95 3.90 3.51 -6.42
C ILE A 95 2.73 4.48 -6.36
N THR A 96 1.65 4.06 -5.69
CA THR A 96 0.42 4.84 -5.54
C THR A 96 -0.36 4.35 -4.32
N GLY A 97 -1.41 5.08 -3.99
CA GLY A 97 -2.39 4.68 -3.01
C GLY A 97 -3.59 5.59 -3.06
N PHE A 98 -4.69 5.04 -2.61
CA PHE A 98 -6.02 5.55 -2.91
C PHE A 98 -7.02 5.03 -1.90
N SER A 99 -8.11 5.77 -1.76
CA SER A 99 -9.28 5.37 -0.98
C SER A 99 -10.32 4.74 -1.89
N TYR A 100 -10.84 3.58 -1.51
CA TYR A 100 -11.95 2.93 -2.19
C TYR A 100 -12.77 2.07 -1.22
N ASP A 101 -14.09 2.22 -1.23
CA ASP A 101 -15.03 1.43 -0.43
C ASP A 101 -14.67 1.32 1.08
N ASN A 102 -14.33 2.45 1.72
CA ASN A 102 -13.92 2.54 3.13
C ASN A 102 -12.58 1.88 3.48
N PHE A 103 -11.75 1.59 2.47
CA PHE A 103 -10.39 1.12 2.66
C PHE A 103 -9.40 2.09 2.02
N ALA A 104 -8.29 2.31 2.72
CA ALA A 104 -7.10 2.95 2.20
C ALA A 104 -6.15 1.87 1.66
N TYR A 105 -5.80 1.97 0.37
CA TYR A 105 -4.94 1.03 -0.34
C TYR A 105 -3.56 1.62 -0.60
N PHE A 106 -2.55 0.75 -0.58
CA PHE A 106 -1.15 1.10 -0.82
C PHE A 106 -0.55 0.12 -1.80
N LEU A 107 -0.14 0.60 -2.96
CA LEU A 107 0.53 -0.20 -3.97
C LEU A 107 2.04 0.06 -3.89
N PHE A 108 2.83 -1.01 -3.74
CA PHE A 108 4.27 -0.91 -3.61
C PHE A 108 5.00 -2.11 -4.21
N MET A 109 6.21 -1.85 -4.70
CA MET A 109 7.17 -2.88 -5.03
C MET A 109 7.93 -3.29 -3.78
N GLU A 110 8.17 -4.58 -3.61
CA GLU A 110 9.07 -5.14 -2.62
C GLU A 110 10.17 -5.95 -3.33
N SER A 111 11.42 -5.76 -2.92
CA SER A 111 12.58 -6.50 -3.44
C SER A 111 13.36 -7.10 -2.28
N TYR A 112 13.74 -8.37 -2.42
CA TYR A 112 14.57 -9.10 -1.46
C TYR A 112 15.98 -9.28 -2.01
N ASN A 113 16.99 -8.75 -1.33
CA ASN A 113 18.39 -8.85 -1.77
C ASN A 113 18.94 -10.28 -1.65
N SER A 114 18.46 -11.06 -0.68
CA SER A 114 19.07 -12.33 -0.28
C SER A 114 18.80 -13.53 -1.20
N TYR A 115 17.87 -13.44 -2.16
CA TYR A 115 17.41 -14.58 -2.99
C TYR A 115 17.48 -14.34 -4.49
N GLY A 116 18.34 -13.41 -4.93
CA GLY A 116 18.30 -12.85 -6.28
C GLY A 116 17.11 -11.89 -6.39
N LEU A 117 17.35 -10.65 -6.81
CA LEU A 117 16.40 -9.53 -6.82
C LEU A 117 15.04 -9.93 -7.44
N LYS A 118 14.12 -10.43 -6.63
CA LYS A 118 12.74 -10.72 -7.03
C LYS A 118 11.89 -9.54 -6.61
N ASN A 119 11.50 -8.76 -7.60
CA ASN A 119 10.53 -7.69 -7.44
C ASN A 119 9.14 -8.31 -7.35
N GLU A 120 8.44 -8.05 -6.25
CA GLU A 120 7.05 -8.44 -6.06
C GLU A 120 6.18 -7.18 -5.92
N LEU A 121 5.14 -7.08 -6.74
CA LEU A 121 4.12 -6.05 -6.58
C LEU A 121 3.12 -6.48 -5.50
N ARG A 122 2.95 -5.62 -4.50
CA ARG A 122 2.00 -5.83 -3.40
C ARG A 122 0.98 -4.71 -3.34
N LEU A 123 -0.23 -5.12 -2.99
CA LEU A 123 -1.32 -4.23 -2.63
C LEU A 123 -1.63 -4.44 -1.15
N GLY A 124 -1.28 -3.46 -0.33
CA GLY A 124 -1.70 -3.37 1.06
C GLY A 124 -3.04 -2.66 1.18
N ARG A 125 -3.85 -3.00 2.19
CA ARG A 125 -5.05 -2.24 2.56
C ARG A 125 -5.20 -2.11 4.07
N ILE A 126 -5.87 -1.03 4.51
CA ILE A 126 -6.38 -0.83 5.87
C ILE A 126 -7.79 -0.23 5.80
N CYS A 127 -8.63 -0.50 6.81
CA CYS A 127 -9.92 0.16 6.97
C CYS A 127 -9.75 1.63 7.38
N GLU A 128 -10.55 2.51 6.80
CA GLU A 128 -10.56 3.95 7.12
C GLU A 128 -11.30 4.26 8.44
N ASN A 129 -12.37 3.50 8.73
CA ASN A 129 -13.33 3.82 9.80
C ASN A 129 -13.10 3.02 11.11
N HIS A 130 -11.85 2.69 11.46
CA HIS A 130 -11.58 1.98 12.71
C HIS A 130 -10.69 2.78 13.65
N HIS A 131 -11.00 2.70 14.95
CA HIS A 131 -10.20 3.31 16.01
C HIS A 131 -8.77 2.73 16.07
N THR A 132 -8.52 1.60 15.39
CA THR A 132 -7.24 0.91 15.25
C THR A 132 -7.02 0.52 13.78
N PRO A 133 -6.86 1.49 12.86
CA PRO A 133 -6.89 1.20 11.43
C PRO A 133 -5.80 0.20 11.02
N LEU A 134 -4.65 0.22 11.72
CA LEU A 134 -3.54 -0.66 11.40
C LEU A 134 -3.71 -2.13 11.80
N LEU A 135 -4.63 -2.46 12.71
CA LEU A 135 -4.93 -3.88 13.01
C LEU A 135 -5.61 -4.59 11.82
N SER A 136 -6.20 -3.81 10.92
CA SER A 136 -6.81 -4.32 9.68
C SER A 136 -5.82 -4.45 8.53
N TYR A 137 -4.52 -4.19 8.76
CA TYR A 137 -3.53 -4.24 7.71
C TYR A 137 -3.39 -5.65 7.12
N MET A 138 -3.56 -5.71 5.81
CA MET A 138 -3.43 -6.93 5.03
C MET A 138 -2.74 -6.60 3.72
N GLU A 139 -2.06 -7.59 3.14
CA GLU A 139 -1.39 -7.47 1.85
C GLU A 139 -1.81 -8.61 0.93
N ILE A 140 -1.85 -8.36 -0.37
CA ILE A 140 -1.95 -9.39 -1.41
C ILE A 140 -0.89 -9.15 -2.48
N ARG A 141 -0.52 -10.21 -3.21
CA ARG A 141 0.37 -10.10 -4.38
C ARG A 141 -0.46 -9.91 -5.64
N LEU A 142 -0.08 -8.90 -6.41
CA LEU A 142 -0.61 -8.69 -7.76
C LEU A 142 0.44 -9.17 -8.77
N LYS A 143 -0.03 -9.87 -9.81
CA LYS A 143 0.83 -10.32 -10.91
C LYS A 143 0.18 -10.03 -12.25
N CYS A 144 1.00 -9.67 -13.22
CA CYS A 144 0.60 -9.60 -14.61
C CYS A 144 1.62 -10.32 -15.50
N ASN A 145 1.29 -11.55 -15.88
CA ASN A 145 2.17 -12.43 -16.66
C ASN A 145 3.60 -12.48 -16.07
N GLU A 146 4.61 -12.38 -16.95
CA GLU A 146 6.03 -12.36 -16.60
C GLU A 146 6.53 -10.94 -16.24
N PHE A 147 5.66 -9.91 -16.27
CA PHE A 147 6.06 -8.54 -15.96
C PHE A 147 6.10 -8.32 -14.44
N ASN A 148 7.23 -7.85 -13.94
CA ASN A 148 7.56 -7.84 -12.52
C ASN A 148 7.92 -6.46 -11.96
N SER A 149 7.93 -5.41 -12.80
CA SER A 149 8.25 -4.04 -12.40
C SER A 149 7.13 -3.10 -12.80
N THR A 150 6.86 -2.11 -11.97
CA THR A 150 5.86 -1.07 -12.27
C THR A 150 6.25 0.24 -11.61
N SER A 151 5.90 1.34 -12.28
CA SER A 151 6.17 2.71 -11.83
C SER A 151 4.90 3.56 -11.77
N SER A 152 3.75 3.03 -12.18
CA SER A 152 2.52 3.80 -12.31
C SER A 152 1.30 2.91 -12.16
N ALA A 153 0.31 3.41 -11.42
CA ALA A 153 -1.01 2.82 -11.34
C ALA A 153 -2.06 3.89 -11.10
N HIS A 154 -3.27 3.62 -11.54
CA HIS A 154 -4.41 4.52 -11.45
C HIS A 154 -5.68 3.73 -11.12
N LEU A 155 -6.42 4.19 -10.10
CA LEU A 155 -7.77 3.69 -9.84
C LEU A 155 -8.75 4.42 -10.76
N SER A 156 -9.31 3.70 -11.71
CA SER A 156 -10.41 4.15 -12.54
C SER A 156 -11.74 3.73 -11.91
N ILE A 157 -12.50 4.70 -11.41
CA ILE A 157 -13.88 4.46 -11.01
C ILE A 157 -14.70 4.43 -12.30
N ALA A 158 -15.33 3.31 -12.62
CA ALA A 158 -16.18 3.21 -13.79
C ALA A 158 -17.28 4.27 -13.68
N LEU A 159 -17.20 5.31 -14.52
CA LEU A 159 -18.27 6.29 -14.62
C LEU A 159 -19.46 5.61 -15.29
N ILE A 160 -20.57 5.53 -14.57
CA ILE A 160 -21.85 5.14 -15.16
C ILE A 160 -22.29 6.31 -16.04
N GLY A 161 -22.12 6.19 -17.35
CA GLY A 161 -22.62 7.18 -18.30
C GLY A 161 -22.16 6.95 -19.73
N ASN A 162 -23.05 7.18 -20.69
CA ASN A 162 -22.75 7.24 -22.12
C ASN A 162 -22.01 8.54 -22.52
N GLU A 163 -21.44 9.29 -21.57
CA GLU A 163 -21.05 10.68 -21.78
C GLU A 163 -19.61 10.94 -21.34
N TYR A 164 -18.68 10.43 -22.13
CA TYR A 164 -17.50 11.21 -22.50
C TYR A 164 -17.50 11.28 -24.03
N GLU A 165 -17.65 12.50 -24.56
CA GLU A 165 -17.68 12.79 -26.00
C GLU A 165 -16.51 12.08 -26.72
N GLY A 166 -16.83 10.97 -27.41
CA GLY A 166 -15.90 10.27 -28.30
C GLY A 166 -15.38 8.91 -27.85
N PHE A 167 -15.56 8.49 -26.59
CA PHE A 167 -15.08 7.17 -26.11
C PHE A 167 -16.22 6.29 -25.60
N LYS A 168 -16.63 5.31 -26.42
CA LYS A 168 -17.49 4.21 -25.97
C LYS A 168 -16.65 3.18 -25.22
N LEU A 169 -16.48 3.37 -23.92
CA LEU A 169 -16.04 2.29 -23.04
C LEU A 169 -17.23 1.34 -22.87
N ASN A 170 -17.21 0.23 -23.62
CA ASN A 170 -18.22 -0.83 -23.56
C ASN A 170 -18.08 -1.65 -22.25
N SER A 171 -17.96 -0.97 -21.11
CA SER A 171 -17.92 -1.58 -19.79
C SER A 171 -19.34 -1.65 -19.26
N SER A 172 -19.94 -2.85 -19.29
CA SER A 172 -21.18 -3.16 -18.57
C SER A 172 -20.97 -3.26 -17.04
N SER A 173 -19.73 -3.09 -16.58
CA SER A 173 -19.30 -3.27 -15.20
C SER A 173 -19.26 -1.93 -14.47
N GLN A 174 -20.10 -1.78 -13.44
CA GLN A 174 -20.01 -0.71 -12.44
C GLN A 174 -18.80 -0.84 -11.52
N ASP A 175 -18.05 -1.94 -11.60
CA ASP A 175 -16.90 -2.19 -10.75
C ASP A 175 -15.73 -1.27 -11.11
N ALA A 176 -15.15 -0.63 -10.10
CA ALA A 176 -13.93 0.14 -10.25
C ALA A 176 -12.76 -0.77 -10.63
N LYS A 177 -11.81 -0.21 -11.39
CA LYS A 177 -10.68 -0.93 -11.95
C LYS A 177 -9.37 -0.28 -11.55
N LEU A 178 -8.44 -1.07 -11.06
CA LEU A 178 -7.07 -0.65 -10.83
C LEU A 178 -6.23 -0.95 -12.08
N LEU A 179 -5.85 0.09 -12.81
CA LEU A 179 -4.99 0.00 -13.98
C LEU A 179 -3.54 0.14 -13.54
N ILE A 180 -2.68 -0.80 -13.93
CA ILE A 180 -1.26 -0.81 -13.56
C ILE A 180 -0.42 -0.97 -14.83
N GLY A 181 0.49 -0.03 -15.04
CA GLY A 181 1.49 -0.13 -16.11
C GLY A 181 2.69 -0.92 -15.60
N PHE A 182 2.99 -2.04 -16.26
CA PHE A 182 4.13 -2.89 -15.95
C PHE A 182 5.20 -2.80 -17.05
N ASN A 183 6.45 -3.00 -16.64
CA ASN A 183 7.60 -3.14 -17.51
C ASN A 183 8.37 -4.42 -17.17
N ASN A 184 9.09 -4.98 -18.13
CA ASN A 184 10.05 -6.06 -17.92
C ASN A 184 11.49 -5.62 -18.24
N ASP A 185 12.45 -6.50 -17.99
CA ASP A 185 13.88 -6.24 -18.23
C ASP A 185 14.22 -6.11 -19.73
N ALA A 186 13.32 -6.54 -20.63
CA ALA A 186 13.43 -6.38 -22.07
C ALA A 186 12.88 -5.03 -22.57
N ASN A 187 12.50 -4.12 -21.67
CA ASN A 187 11.84 -2.84 -21.96
C ASN A 187 10.49 -2.98 -22.69
N GLU A 188 9.82 -4.11 -22.56
CA GLU A 188 8.44 -4.25 -22.98
C GLU A 188 7.52 -3.69 -21.89
N SER A 189 6.41 -3.09 -22.32
CA SER A 189 5.42 -2.49 -21.41
C SER A 189 4.04 -3.08 -21.67
N ILE A 190 3.29 -3.32 -20.60
CA ILE A 190 1.90 -3.77 -20.66
C ILE A 190 1.06 -3.03 -19.62
N VAL A 191 -0.22 -2.82 -19.90
CA VAL A 191 -1.19 -2.33 -18.91
C VAL A 191 -2.09 -3.48 -18.50
N CYS A 192 -2.25 -3.68 -17.21
CA CYS A 192 -3.11 -4.73 -16.67
C CYS A 192 -4.20 -4.12 -15.80
N GLU A 193 -5.42 -4.65 -15.92
CA GLU A 193 -6.61 -4.16 -15.24
C GLU A 193 -7.06 -5.11 -14.13
N PHE A 194 -6.98 -4.68 -12.87
CA PHE A 194 -7.50 -5.48 -11.75
C PHE A 194 -8.88 -4.96 -11.32
N SER A 195 -9.87 -5.85 -11.35
CA SER A 195 -11.20 -5.58 -10.79
C SER A 195 -11.13 -5.38 -9.27
N MET A 196 -11.73 -4.29 -8.77
CA MET A 196 -11.74 -4.02 -7.34
C MET A 196 -12.62 -5.01 -6.57
N SER A 197 -13.70 -5.52 -7.18
CA SER A 197 -14.50 -6.60 -6.58
C SER A 197 -13.69 -7.89 -6.41
N GLN A 198 -12.92 -8.30 -7.43
CA GLN A 198 -12.01 -9.46 -7.32
C GLN A 198 -10.91 -9.23 -6.28
N ILE A 199 -10.34 -8.02 -6.22
CA ILE A 199 -9.37 -7.65 -5.17
C ILE A 199 -10.01 -7.84 -3.78
N HIS A 200 -11.23 -7.35 -3.59
CA HIS A 200 -11.95 -7.45 -2.33
C HIS A 200 -12.16 -8.90 -1.91
N GLU A 201 -12.65 -9.74 -2.83
CA GLU A 201 -12.85 -11.18 -2.60
C GLU A 201 -11.55 -11.89 -2.20
N HIS A 202 -10.43 -11.55 -2.85
CA HIS A 202 -9.13 -12.14 -2.51
C HIS A 202 -8.63 -11.79 -1.12
N PHE A 203 -8.87 -10.56 -0.66
CA PHE A 203 -8.57 -10.22 0.73
C PHE A 203 -9.48 -10.97 1.71
N LEU A 204 -10.78 -11.12 1.40
CA LEU A 204 -11.72 -11.88 2.25
C LEU A 204 -11.32 -13.35 2.34
N ASP A 205 -10.95 -13.96 1.22
CA ASP A 205 -10.47 -15.34 1.18
C ASP A 205 -9.18 -15.50 2.01
N GLY A 206 -8.24 -14.56 1.90
CA GLY A 206 -7.04 -14.54 2.75
C GLY A 206 -7.38 -14.50 4.24
N TYR A 207 -8.28 -13.60 4.65
CA TYR A 207 -8.73 -13.48 6.03
C TYR A 207 -9.43 -14.75 6.53
N SER A 208 -10.37 -15.28 5.74
CA SER A 208 -11.11 -16.50 6.05
C SER A 208 -10.17 -17.68 6.29
N ARG A 209 -9.21 -17.91 5.38
CA ARG A 209 -8.20 -18.97 5.53
C ARG A 209 -7.37 -18.82 6.80
N CYS A 210 -6.95 -17.59 7.13
CA CYS A 210 -6.17 -17.32 8.33
C CYS A 210 -6.95 -17.65 9.62
N THR A 211 -8.23 -17.28 9.67
CA THR A 211 -9.08 -17.47 10.86
C THR A 211 -9.56 -18.91 11.03
N GLN A 212 -9.82 -19.63 9.94
CA GLN A 212 -10.32 -21.02 9.99
C GLN A 212 -9.21 -22.06 10.22
N THR A 213 -8.04 -21.88 9.62
CA THR A 213 -7.02 -22.96 9.58
C THR A 213 -5.83 -22.72 10.50
N GLY A 214 -5.64 -21.50 11.01
CA GLY A 214 -4.44 -21.10 11.76
C GLY A 214 -3.13 -21.24 10.99
N ARG A 215 -3.17 -21.61 9.70
CA ARG A 215 -2.01 -21.94 8.84
C ARG A 215 -1.94 -21.10 7.56
N GLY A 216 -2.73 -20.04 7.46
CA GLY A 216 -2.74 -19.17 6.28
C GLY A 216 -1.60 -18.14 6.29
N THR A 217 -0.67 -18.24 5.35
CA THR A 217 0.11 -17.07 4.93
C THR A 217 -0.85 -16.13 4.21
N LEU A 218 -1.06 -14.92 4.73
CA LEU A 218 -1.92 -13.87 4.17
C LEU A 218 -1.34 -13.27 2.89
N ILE A 219 -0.90 -14.10 1.94
CA ILE A 219 -0.46 -13.60 0.64
C ILE A 219 -1.14 -14.40 -0.49
N PRO A 220 -2.48 -14.25 -0.65
CA PRO A 220 -3.16 -14.65 -1.88
C PRO A 220 -2.47 -14.04 -3.10
N LYS A 221 -2.33 -14.83 -4.16
CA LYS A 221 -1.87 -14.36 -5.48
C LYS A 221 -3.09 -14.12 -6.35
N LEU A 222 -3.20 -12.92 -6.92
CA LEU A 222 -4.15 -12.56 -7.96
C LEU A 222 -3.46 -12.63 -9.32
N TYR A 223 -4.04 -13.39 -10.24
CA TYR A 223 -3.66 -13.43 -11.65
C TYR A 223 -4.73 -12.71 -12.47
N ASN A 224 -4.30 -11.97 -13.49
CA ASN A 224 -5.21 -11.17 -14.31
C ASN A 224 -5.24 -11.64 -15.78
N ASN A 225 -6.31 -11.28 -16.49
CA ASN A 225 -6.42 -11.39 -17.94
C ASN A 225 -5.89 -10.11 -18.61
N THR A 226 -5.11 -10.25 -19.67
CA THR A 226 -4.60 -9.13 -20.47
C THR A 226 -5.72 -8.41 -21.22
N VAL A 227 -5.67 -7.08 -21.28
CA VAL A 227 -6.52 -6.24 -22.14
C VAL A 227 -5.82 -6.02 -23.49
#